data_AF-A0AAD5LSH9-F1
#
_entry.id   AF-A0AAD5LSH9-F1
#
_cell.length_a   1.000
_cell.length_b   1.000
_cell.length_c   1.000
_cell.angle_alpha   90.00
_cell.angle_beta   90.00
_cell.angle_gamma   90.00
#
_symmetry.space_group_name_H-M   'P 1'
#
loop_
_entity.id
_entity.type
_entity.pdbx_description
1 polymer ?
#
loop_
_entity_poly.entity_id
_entity_poly.type
_entity_poly.pdbx_seq_one_letter_code
_entity_poly.pdbx_strand_id
1 'polypeptide(L)'
;MMARAYKLQHPGSCSGMFWRQDPRPNAVKGKQVGGAEWPRNGSILIGEEHDVGGVKYLEVASWKQAGGSSFIEGCQGLWMLFDQGGLLLHPTTI
;
A
#
# COMPACT_ATOMS: atom_id res chain seq x y z
N MET A 1 4.79 -2.12 15.41
CA MET A 1 5.49 -0.87 15.04
C MET A 1 4.44 0.25 15.04
N MET A 2 4.75 1.48 14.65
CA MET A 2 3.70 2.52 14.53
C MET A 2 3.22 2.58 13.09
N ALA A 3 1.92 2.32 12.89
CA ALA A 3 1.29 2.47 11.59
C ALA A 3 1.31 3.94 11.15
N ARG A 4 1.55 4.18 9.86
CA ARG A 4 1.63 5.52 9.25
C ARG A 4 0.72 5.61 8.04
N ALA A 5 0.22 6.80 7.77
CA ALA A 5 -0.66 7.08 6.66
C ALA A 5 0.12 7.67 5.47
N TYR A 6 -0.21 7.20 4.28
CA TYR A 6 0.37 7.64 3.01
C TYR A 6 -0.72 7.90 1.99
N LYS A 7 -0.56 8.95 1.20
CA LYS A 7 -1.34 9.19 0.01
C LYS A 7 -0.63 8.57 -1.18
N LEU A 8 -1.36 7.77 -1.94
CA LEU A 8 -0.87 7.19 -3.18
C LEU A 8 -0.86 8.28 -4.26
N GLN A 9 0.32 8.60 -4.81
CA GLN A 9 0.48 9.54 -5.91
C GLN A 9 1.42 8.97 -6.96
N HIS A 10 0.86 8.35 -8.00
CA HIS A 10 1.66 7.78 -9.08
C HIS A 10 2.07 8.89 -10.08
N PRO A 11 3.36 8.98 -10.47
CA PRO A 11 3.86 10.06 -11.33
C PRO A 11 3.50 9.89 -12.82
N GLY A 12 3.14 8.68 -13.27
CA GLY A 12 2.76 8.38 -14.66
C GLY A 12 1.26 8.13 -14.88
N SER A 13 0.84 8.07 -16.15
CA SER A 13 -0.55 7.83 -16.59
C SER A 13 -1.01 6.36 -16.49
N CYS A 14 -0.09 5.41 -16.30
CA CYS A 14 -0.41 4.00 -16.11
C CYS A 14 -0.70 3.69 -14.64
N SER A 15 -1.96 3.46 -14.32
CA SER A 15 -2.48 3.12 -12.99
C SER A 15 -2.48 1.61 -12.70
N GLY A 16 -1.55 0.85 -13.29
CA GLY A 16 -1.39 -0.59 -13.05
C GLY A 16 -0.83 -0.86 -11.66
N MET A 17 -1.60 -0.51 -10.64
CA MET A 17 -1.24 -0.67 -9.23
C MET A 17 -1.69 -2.05 -8.79
N PHE A 18 -0.73 -2.92 -8.48
CA PHE A 18 -1.00 -4.25 -7.95
C PHE A 18 -0.48 -4.34 -6.52
N TRP A 19 -1.35 -4.78 -5.60
CA TRP A 19 -0.96 -5.27 -4.29
C TRP A 19 0.15 -6.31 -4.45
N ARG A 20 1.31 -6.01 -3.89
CA ARG A 20 2.38 -6.97 -3.79
C ARG A 20 2.03 -8.01 -2.74
N GLN A 21 2.57 -9.20 -2.94
CA GLN A 21 2.68 -10.19 -1.90
C GLN A 21 3.75 -9.74 -0.90
N ASP A 22 3.75 -10.36 0.26
CA ASP A 22 4.81 -10.17 1.25
C ASP A 22 6.19 -10.43 0.61
N PRO A 23 7.07 -9.41 0.55
CA PRO A 23 8.35 -9.50 -0.16
C PRO A 23 9.44 -10.20 0.66
N ARG A 24 9.19 -10.59 1.92
CA ARG A 24 10.20 -11.22 2.78
C ARG A 24 10.62 -12.59 2.23
N PRO A 25 11.92 -12.98 2.27
CA PRO A 25 12.42 -14.19 1.60
C PRO A 25 11.75 -15.51 2.01
N ASN A 26 11.22 -15.58 3.24
CA ASN A 26 10.54 -16.76 3.79
C ASN A 26 9.04 -16.51 4.02
N ALA A 27 8.47 -15.47 3.40
CA ALA A 27 7.06 -15.19 3.51
C ALA A 27 6.23 -16.33 2.91
N VAL A 28 5.27 -16.81 3.68
CA VAL A 28 4.21 -17.66 3.12
C VAL A 28 3.32 -16.75 2.28
N LYS A 29 3.09 -17.11 1.01
CA LYS A 29 2.14 -16.39 0.15
C LYS A 29 0.75 -16.48 0.77
N GLY A 30 0.37 -15.42 1.46
CA GLY A 30 -0.89 -15.31 2.16
C GLY A 30 -2.03 -14.93 1.22
N LYS A 31 -3.26 -15.19 1.68
CA LYS A 31 -4.44 -14.62 1.04
C LYS A 31 -4.40 -13.10 1.19
N GLN A 32 -4.61 -12.40 0.07
CA GLN A 32 -4.81 -10.96 0.09
C GLN A 32 -6.24 -10.67 0.56
N VAL A 33 -6.36 -9.94 1.67
CA VAL A 33 -7.63 -9.52 2.27
C VAL A 33 -7.64 -8.00 2.36
N GLY A 34 -8.77 -7.38 2.04
CA GLY A 34 -8.89 -5.92 2.10
C GLY A 34 -9.21 -5.24 0.77
N GLY A 35 -9.58 -5.97 -0.29
CA GLY A 35 -10.23 -5.39 -1.45
C GLY A 35 -9.97 -6.15 -2.75
N ALA A 36 -11.04 -6.47 -3.47
CA ALA A 36 -10.96 -6.91 -4.87
C ALA A 36 -10.59 -5.76 -5.83
N GLU A 37 -10.62 -4.53 -5.33
CA GLU A 37 -10.29 -3.32 -6.07
C GLU A 37 -8.87 -2.87 -5.81
N TRP A 38 -8.28 -2.25 -6.83
CA TRP A 38 -6.97 -1.62 -6.75
C TRP A 38 -7.09 -0.18 -6.24
N PRO A 39 -6.11 0.30 -5.44
CA PRO A 39 -6.11 1.67 -4.97
C PRO A 39 -5.81 2.61 -6.13
N ARG A 40 -6.69 3.58 -6.34
CA ARG A 40 -6.51 4.63 -7.36
C ARG A 40 -5.56 5.71 -6.87
N ASN A 41 -5.01 6.48 -7.80
CA ASN A 41 -4.24 7.67 -7.47
C ASN A 41 -5.09 8.60 -6.58
N GLY A 42 -4.55 9.01 -5.43
CA GLY A 42 -5.24 9.76 -4.39
C GLY A 42 -5.77 8.93 -3.21
N SER A 43 -5.71 7.59 -3.27
CA SER A 43 -6.08 6.72 -2.16
C SER A 43 -5.18 6.93 -0.94
N ILE A 44 -5.74 6.71 0.24
CA ILE A 44 -5.02 6.78 1.52
C ILE A 44 -4.77 5.36 2.01
N LEU A 45 -3.51 5.06 2.32
CA LEU A 45 -3.04 3.75 2.77
C LEU A 45 -2.46 3.90 4.18
N ILE A 46 -2.82 3.03 5.09
CA ILE A 46 -2.32 3.02 6.47
C ILE A 46 -1.68 1.67 6.72
N GLY A 47 -0.44 1.68 7.20
CA GLY A 47 0.31 0.45 7.36
C GLY A 47 1.64 0.61 8.08
N GLU A 48 2.35 -0.48 8.22
CA GLU A 48 3.71 -0.51 8.78
C GLU A 48 4.76 -0.39 7.66
N GLU A 49 5.79 0.43 7.89
CA GLU A 49 6.92 0.54 6.97
C GLU A 49 7.88 -0.65 7.16
N HIS A 50 8.32 -1.25 6.05
CA HIS A 50 9.31 -2.29 6.03
C HIS A 50 10.41 -1.99 5.01
N ASP A 51 11.65 -2.27 5.38
CA ASP A 51 12.77 -2.36 4.45
C ASP A 51 13.08 -3.85 4.23
N VAL A 52 12.94 -4.31 2.98
CA VAL A 52 13.20 -5.69 2.61
C VAL A 52 14.22 -5.69 1.48
N GLY A 53 15.47 -5.98 1.84
CA GLY A 53 16.58 -6.03 0.90
C GLY A 53 16.91 -4.67 0.27
N GLY A 54 16.76 -3.57 1.00
CA GLY A 54 17.01 -2.21 0.51
C GLY A 54 15.85 -1.60 -0.27
N VAL A 55 14.72 -2.31 -0.36
CA VAL A 55 13.48 -1.81 -0.99
C VAL A 55 12.45 -1.56 0.09
N LYS A 56 11.89 -0.35 0.09
CA LYS A 56 10.86 0.07 1.05
C LYS A 56 9.47 -0.36 0.59
N TYR A 57 8.74 -0.96 1.53
CA TYR A 57 7.36 -1.37 1.37
C TYR A 57 6.50 -0.87 2.53
N LEU A 58 5.21 -0.73 2.26
CA LEU A 58 4.16 -0.53 3.25
C LEU A 58 3.35 -1.84 3.35
N GLU A 59 3.34 -2.47 4.52
CA GLU A 59 2.39 -3.53 4.85
C GLU A 59 1.07 -2.87 5.25
N VAL A 60 0.08 -2.92 4.36
CA VAL A 60 -1.17 -2.18 4.49
C VAL A 60 -2.13 -2.90 5.43
N ALA A 61 -2.51 -2.22 6.52
CA ALA A 61 -3.48 -2.69 7.52
C ALA A 61 -4.89 -2.13 7.26
N SER A 62 -4.98 -0.93 6.69
CA SER A 62 -6.24 -0.36 6.22
C SER A 62 -6.01 0.63 5.08
N TRP A 63 -7.02 0.85 4.24
CA TRP A 63 -6.92 1.86 3.18
C TRP A 63 -8.29 2.41 2.77
N LYS A 64 -8.29 3.60 2.17
CA LYS A 64 -9.46 4.30 1.68
C LYS A 64 -9.26 4.66 0.21
N GLN A 65 -10.22 4.31 -0.62
CA GLN A 65 -10.20 4.64 -2.04
C GLN A 65 -10.21 6.16 -2.25
N ALA A 66 -9.57 6.65 -3.31
CA ALA A 66 -9.63 8.06 -3.69
C ALA A 66 -11.09 8.52 -3.84
N GLY A 67 -11.48 9.55 -3.09
CA GLY A 67 -12.88 10.04 -3.04
C GLY A 67 -13.85 9.19 -2.23
N GLY A 68 -13.41 8.05 -1.69
CA GLY A 68 -14.20 7.22 -0.78
C GLY A 68 -14.36 7.84 0.60
N SER A 69 -15.47 7.51 1.28
CA SER A 69 -15.80 8.00 2.63
C SER A 69 -15.27 7.11 3.75
N SER A 70 -14.99 5.83 3.48
CA SER A 70 -14.75 4.82 4.51
C SER A 70 -13.46 4.05 4.25
N PHE A 71 -12.76 3.69 5.32
CA PHE A 71 -11.60 2.81 5.27
C PHE A 71 -12.05 1.35 5.19
N ILE A 72 -11.35 0.57 4.38
CA ILE A 72 -11.36 -0.88 4.42
C ILE A 72 -10.33 -1.29 5.47
N GLU A 73 -10.80 -1.94 6.54
CA GLU A 73 -9.99 -2.35 7.68
C GLU A 73 -9.66 -3.84 7.65
N GLY A 74 -8.74 -4.28 8.51
CA GLY A 74 -8.36 -5.68 8.63
C GLY A 74 -7.68 -6.23 7.38
N CYS A 75 -6.95 -5.38 6.66
CA CYS A 75 -6.21 -5.78 5.47
C CYS A 75 -5.07 -6.72 5.85
N GLN A 76 -4.83 -7.74 5.02
CA GLN A 76 -3.77 -8.74 5.24
C GLN A 76 -3.12 -9.10 3.91
N GLY A 77 -1.79 -9.28 3.92
CA GLY A 77 -1.04 -9.66 2.73
C GLY A 77 -1.01 -8.61 1.63
N LEU A 78 -1.44 -7.37 1.92
CA LEU A 78 -1.42 -6.25 0.98
C LEU A 78 -0.15 -5.44 1.19
N TRP A 79 0.75 -5.49 0.20
CA TRP A 79 2.01 -4.75 0.26
C TRP A 79 2.07 -3.72 -0.86
N MET A 80 2.59 -2.53 -0.56
CA MET A 80 2.75 -1.45 -1.53
C MET A 80 4.19 -0.96 -1.53
N LEU A 81 4.76 -0.71 -2.72
CA LEU A 81 6.09 -0.11 -2.85
C LEU A 81 6.05 1.38 -2.50
N PHE A 82 7.14 1.92 -1.98
CA PHE A 82 7.29 3.38 -1.84
C PHE A 82 7.68 4.07 -3.15
N ASP A 83 8.33 3.36 -4.07
CA ASP A 83 8.77 3.88 -5.37
C ASP A 83 8.46 2.87 -6.49
N GLN A 84 7.96 3.34 -7.62
CA GLN A 84 7.80 2.55 -8.84
C GLN A 84 8.13 3.38 -10.09
N GLY A 85 9.42 3.70 -10.28
CA GLY A 85 9.86 4.62 -11.33
C GLY A 85 9.65 6.09 -10.93
N GLY A 86 9.58 6.34 -9.62
CA GLY A 86 9.30 7.60 -8.95
C GLY A 86 8.54 7.37 -7.64
N LEU A 87 8.63 8.36 -6.75
CA LEU A 87 8.01 8.30 -5.41
C LEU A 87 6.48 8.16 -5.52
N LEU A 88 5.98 7.04 -5.00
CA LEU A 88 4.60 6.60 -5.10
C LEU A 88 3.81 6.89 -3.82
N LEU A 89 4.42 6.70 -2.65
CA LEU A 89 3.78 6.89 -1.34
C LEU A 89 4.30 8.15 -0.67
N HIS A 90 3.39 9.09 -0.43
CA HIS A 90 3.69 10.38 0.17
C HIS A 90 3.09 10.43 1.58
N PRO A 91 3.87 10.76 2.63
CA PRO A 91 3.35 10.88 3.98
C PRO A 91 2.14 11.81 4.03
N THR A 92 1.10 11.43 4.76
CA THR A 92 -0.11 12.24 4.93
C THR A 92 -0.67 12.10 6.34
N THR A 93 -1.48 13.06 6.75
CA THR A 93 -2.38 12.94 7.90
C THR A 93 -3.75 12.46 7.44
N ILE A 94 -4.50 11.82 8.33
CA ILE A 94 -5.87 11.33 8.12
C ILE A 94 -6.91 12.24 8.76
#